data_AF-A0A7U3YPU6-F1
#
_entry.id   AF-A0A7U3YPU6-F1
#
_cell.length_a   1.000
_cell.length_b   1.000
_cell.length_c   1.000
_cell.angle_alpha   90.00
_cell.angle_beta   90.00
_cell.angle_gamma   90.00
#
_symmetry.space_group_name_H-M   'P 1'
#
loop_
_entity.id
_entity.type
_entity.pdbx_description
1 polymer ?
#
loop_
_entity_poly.entity_id
_entity_poly.type
_entity_poly.pdbx_seq_one_letter_code
_entity_poly.pdbx_strand_id
1 'polypeptide(L)'
;MIHHPFDPFRDRLSRDIRNQLSAALPACLREQRLAPAQGVADRFLAARPGPEQVAYIHDRLERYARFLDGIASGPEDVLWQGLVLWDLGLHFEVHEILEQAWHRAQGTEKAFLQAMIRAAGVYIKREYGFVDATAQLAAKALPVLDANRDRLAAYTDPQRLLEAMRHPWEDAPRLLA
;
A
#
# COMPACT_ATOMS: atom_id res chain seq x y z
N MET A 1 7.90 0.79 -30.83
CA MET A 1 8.51 1.00 -29.51
C MET A 1 7.95 -0.05 -28.57
N ILE A 2 8.79 -0.86 -27.93
CA ILE A 2 8.34 -1.84 -26.94
C ILE A 2 8.08 -1.08 -25.64
N HIS A 3 6.82 -0.87 -25.31
CA HIS A 3 6.40 -0.32 -24.02
C HIS A 3 6.82 -1.29 -22.92
N HIS A 4 7.68 -0.85 -22.00
CA HIS A 4 8.03 -1.63 -20.81
C HIS A 4 7.11 -1.19 -19.68
N PRO A 5 6.35 -2.08 -19.03
CA PRO A 5 5.48 -1.69 -17.93
C PRO A 5 6.27 -0.96 -16.85
N PHE A 6 5.62 -0.03 -16.13
CA PHE A 6 6.21 0.61 -14.96
C PHE A 6 6.75 -0.45 -13.99
N ASP A 7 8.05 -0.43 -13.66
CA ASP A 7 8.70 -1.44 -12.83
C ASP A 7 9.71 -0.80 -11.86
N PRO A 8 9.33 -0.53 -10.60
CA PRO A 8 10.20 0.07 -9.60
C PRO A 8 11.28 -0.89 -9.07
N PHE A 9 11.24 -2.18 -9.42
CA PHE A 9 12.29 -3.14 -9.06
C PHE A 9 13.44 -3.11 -10.06
N ARG A 10 13.14 -2.90 -11.35
CA ARG A 10 14.15 -2.93 -12.42
C ARG A 10 14.53 -1.56 -12.96
N ASP A 11 13.64 -0.57 -12.86
CA ASP A 11 13.89 0.80 -13.32
C ASP A 11 14.06 1.77 -12.14
N ARG A 12 15.18 2.51 -12.14
CA ARG A 12 15.50 3.49 -11.11
C ARG A 12 14.52 4.65 -11.11
N LEU A 13 14.14 5.15 -12.28
CA LEU A 13 13.22 6.28 -12.37
C LEU A 13 11.84 5.90 -11.81
N SER A 14 11.30 4.74 -12.20
CA SER A 14 10.05 4.19 -11.65
C SER A 14 10.12 4.04 -10.14
N ARG A 15 11.25 3.56 -9.61
CA ARG A 15 11.47 3.44 -8.16
C ARG A 15 11.43 4.81 -7.47
N ASP A 16 12.16 5.79 -8.01
CA ASP A 16 12.25 7.12 -7.44
C ASP A 16 10.89 7.82 -7.47
N ILE A 17 10.11 7.65 -8.55
CA ILE A 17 8.73 8.15 -8.68
C ILE A 17 7.83 7.56 -7.59
N ARG A 18 7.73 6.22 -7.51
CA ARG A 18 6.90 5.55 -6.50
C ARG A 18 7.29 5.99 -5.09
N ASN A 19 8.58 5.92 -4.77
CA ASN A 19 9.05 6.18 -3.42
C ASN A 19 8.81 7.63 -3.01
N GLN A 20 9.05 8.62 -3.90
CA GLN A 20 8.84 10.02 -3.57
C GLN A 20 7.35 10.40 -3.50
N LEU A 21 6.50 9.82 -4.34
CA LEU A 21 5.04 10.01 -4.23
C LEU A 21 4.52 9.46 -2.90
N SER A 22 4.90 8.22 -2.56
CA SER A 22 4.52 7.60 -1.28
C SER A 22 5.04 8.40 -0.08
N ALA A 23 6.29 8.87 -0.12
CA ALA A 23 6.86 9.69 0.94
C ALA A 23 6.17 11.05 1.12
N ALA A 24 5.45 11.55 0.11
CA ALA A 24 4.65 12.78 0.22
C ALA A 24 3.24 12.53 0.79
N LEU A 25 2.75 11.29 0.81
CA LEU A 25 1.42 10.95 1.29
C LEU A 25 1.17 11.34 2.76
N PRO A 26 2.11 11.13 3.71
CA PRO A 26 1.93 11.60 5.09
C PRO A 26 1.75 13.12 5.21
N ALA A 27 2.41 13.90 4.34
CA ALA A 27 2.20 15.34 4.29
C ALA A 27 0.81 15.68 3.72
N CYS A 28 0.35 14.94 2.71
CA CYS A 28 -1.00 15.11 2.16
C CYS A 28 -2.07 14.84 3.22
N LEU A 29 -1.88 13.78 4.02
CA LEU A 29 -2.74 13.41 5.13
C LEU A 29 -2.81 14.53 6.19
N ARG A 30 -1.65 15.00 6.66
CA ARG A 30 -1.55 16.07 7.65
C ARG A 30 -2.20 17.39 7.18
N GLU A 31 -2.07 17.71 5.90
CA GLU A 31 -2.58 18.95 5.31
C GLU A 31 -4.00 18.81 4.76
N GLN A 32 -4.56 17.60 4.76
CA GLN A 32 -5.81 17.23 4.09
C GLN A 32 -5.88 17.77 2.66
N ARG A 33 -4.75 17.69 1.94
CA ARG A 33 -4.56 18.30 0.62
C ARG A 33 -3.64 17.44 -0.22
N LEU A 34 -3.94 17.34 -1.51
CA LEU A 34 -3.08 16.63 -2.47
C LEU A 34 -1.80 17.41 -2.84
N ALA A 35 -1.72 18.69 -2.48
CA ALA A 35 -0.66 19.60 -2.92
C ALA A 35 0.78 19.07 -2.71
N PRO A 36 1.13 18.42 -1.59
CA PRO A 36 2.47 17.85 -1.42
C PRO A 36 2.82 16.78 -2.47
N ALA A 37 1.91 15.85 -2.75
CA ALA A 37 2.10 14.82 -3.79
C ALA A 37 2.07 15.42 -5.20
N GLN A 38 1.21 16.42 -5.44
CA GLN A 38 1.19 17.16 -6.71
C GLN A 38 2.54 17.83 -6.99
N GLY A 39 3.15 18.46 -5.98
CA GLY A 39 4.47 19.07 -6.13
C GLY A 39 5.58 18.05 -6.44
N VAL A 40 5.47 16.80 -5.99
CA VAL A 40 6.38 15.71 -6.41
C VAL A 40 6.13 15.34 -7.87
N ALA A 41 4.86 15.12 -8.23
CA ALA A 41 4.44 14.76 -9.58
C ALA A 41 4.90 15.79 -10.61
N ASP A 42 4.68 17.08 -10.35
CA ASP A 42 5.03 18.17 -11.26
C ASP A 42 6.54 18.19 -11.58
N ARG A 43 7.40 17.91 -10.59
CA ARG A 43 8.85 17.82 -10.80
C ARG A 43 9.22 16.68 -11.75
N PHE A 44 8.62 15.50 -11.57
CA PHE A 44 8.88 14.37 -12.47
C PHE A 44 8.31 14.61 -13.86
N LEU A 45 7.08 15.12 -13.96
CA LEU A 45 6.42 15.41 -15.24
C LEU A 45 7.17 16.49 -16.05
N ALA A 46 7.75 17.49 -15.39
CA ALA A 46 8.58 18.51 -16.03
C ALA A 46 9.82 17.92 -16.72
N ALA A 47 10.36 16.81 -16.20
CA ALA A 47 11.46 16.07 -16.80
C ALA A 47 11.04 15.19 -18.00
N ARG A 48 9.75 15.19 -18.37
CA ARG A 48 9.15 14.46 -19.50
C ARG A 48 9.50 12.96 -19.47
N PRO A 49 9.07 12.23 -18.43
CA PRO A 49 9.37 10.82 -18.32
C PRO A 49 8.58 10.01 -19.35
N GLY A 50 8.86 8.71 -19.45
CA GLY A 50 8.14 7.83 -20.36
C GLY A 50 6.63 7.75 -20.07
N PRO A 51 5.83 7.30 -21.04
CA PRO A 51 4.36 7.26 -20.91
C PRO A 51 3.88 6.41 -19.72
N GLU A 52 4.62 5.36 -19.37
CA GLU A 52 4.27 4.45 -18.26
C GLU A 52 4.47 5.13 -16.90
N GLN A 53 5.54 5.91 -16.76
CA GLN A 53 5.77 6.75 -15.58
C GLN A 53 4.71 7.84 -15.45
N VAL A 54 4.33 8.48 -16.56
CA VAL A 54 3.26 9.48 -16.59
C VAL A 54 1.93 8.85 -16.14
N ALA A 55 1.57 7.70 -16.71
CA ALA A 55 0.35 6.97 -16.33
C ALA A 55 0.35 6.60 -14.85
N TYR A 56 1.47 6.09 -14.33
CA TYR A 56 1.62 5.76 -12.92
C TYR A 56 1.44 6.98 -12.01
N ILE A 57 2.06 8.12 -12.34
CA ILE A 57 1.94 9.37 -11.57
C ILE A 57 0.46 9.79 -11.47
N HIS A 58 -0.26 9.79 -12.60
CA HIS A 58 -1.66 10.20 -12.61
C HIS A 58 -2.56 9.24 -11.83
N ASP A 59 -2.38 7.93 -12.01
CA ASP A 59 -3.12 6.91 -11.23
C ASP A 59 -2.89 7.10 -9.72
N ARG A 60 -1.66 7.37 -9.29
CA ARG A 60 -1.36 7.61 -7.88
C ARG A 60 -2.01 8.87 -7.34
N LEU A 61 -1.97 9.99 -8.07
CA LEU A 61 -2.64 11.21 -7.64
C LEU A 61 -4.15 11.03 -7.50
N GLU A 62 -4.80 10.33 -8.44
CA GLU A 62 -6.23 10.02 -8.37
C GLU A 62 -6.55 9.19 -7.13
N ARG A 63 -5.80 8.10 -6.89
CA ARG A 63 -6.03 7.25 -5.72
C ARG A 63 -5.72 7.95 -4.41
N TYR A 64 -4.72 8.83 -4.36
CA TYR A 64 -4.44 9.65 -3.17
C TYR A 64 -5.58 10.62 -2.88
N ALA A 65 -6.19 11.24 -3.90
CA ALA A 65 -7.37 12.07 -3.70
C ALA A 65 -8.53 11.25 -3.11
N ARG A 66 -8.82 10.08 -3.69
CA ARG A 66 -9.85 9.16 -3.18
C ARG A 66 -9.56 8.67 -1.76
N PHE A 67 -8.29 8.45 -1.43
CA PHE A 67 -7.87 8.09 -0.08
C PHE A 67 -8.19 9.22 0.90
N LEU A 68 -7.79 10.46 0.60
CA LEU A 68 -8.06 11.63 1.45
C LEU A 68 -9.57 11.83 1.67
N ASP A 69 -10.38 11.65 0.63
CA ASP A 69 -11.85 11.70 0.75
C ASP A 69 -12.38 10.56 1.63
N GLY A 70 -11.88 9.34 1.44
CA GLY A 70 -12.33 8.14 2.15
C GLY A 70 -12.00 8.14 3.64
N ILE A 71 -10.94 8.82 4.06
CA ILE A 71 -10.56 8.93 5.48
C ILE A 71 -11.17 10.15 6.17
N ALA A 72 -11.70 11.13 5.43
CA ALA A 72 -12.16 12.40 6.00
C ALA A 72 -13.24 12.25 7.08
N SER A 73 -14.06 11.19 6.99
CA SER A 73 -15.09 10.84 7.97
C SER A 73 -14.81 9.54 8.74
N GLY A 74 -13.61 8.98 8.60
CA GLY A 74 -13.24 7.70 9.21
C GLY A 74 -12.56 7.84 10.58
N PRO A 75 -12.34 6.72 11.29
CA PRO A 75 -11.53 6.70 12.50
C PRO A 75 -10.11 7.23 12.26
N GLU A 76 -9.58 7.96 13.25
CA GLU A 76 -8.18 8.41 13.27
C GLU A 76 -7.25 7.28 13.72
N ASP A 77 -7.33 6.14 13.04
CA ASP A 77 -6.59 4.91 13.31
C ASP A 77 -5.73 4.53 12.08
N VAL A 78 -4.45 4.23 12.30
CA VAL A 78 -3.50 3.91 11.23
C VAL A 78 -3.82 2.60 10.50
N LEU A 79 -4.41 1.62 11.20
CA LEU A 79 -4.89 0.40 10.58
C LEU A 79 -6.08 0.72 9.66
N TRP A 80 -7.04 1.53 10.11
CA TRP A 80 -8.14 1.97 9.26
C TRP A 80 -7.64 2.67 7.99
N GLN A 81 -6.71 3.63 8.12
CA GLN A 81 -6.08 4.30 6.98
C GLN A 81 -5.40 3.30 6.03
N GLY A 82 -4.68 2.32 6.58
CA GLY A 82 -4.08 1.22 5.82
C GLY A 82 -5.11 0.40 5.05
N LEU A 83 -6.28 0.11 5.63
CA LEU A 83 -7.35 -0.63 4.95
C LEU A 83 -8.00 0.20 3.83
N VAL A 84 -8.15 1.51 3.98
CA VAL A 84 -8.64 2.39 2.90
C VAL A 84 -7.65 2.39 1.72
N LEU A 85 -6.35 2.50 1.99
CA LEU A 85 -5.30 2.40 0.97
C LEU A 85 -5.28 1.03 0.30
N TRP A 86 -5.50 -0.03 1.06
CA TRP A 86 -5.58 -1.40 0.56
C TRP A 86 -6.69 -1.54 -0.49
N ASP A 87 -7.90 -1.08 -0.18
CA ASP A 87 -9.04 -1.17 -1.10
C ASP A 87 -8.87 -0.31 -2.36
N LEU A 88 -8.00 0.71 -2.28
CA LEU A 88 -7.54 1.51 -3.41
C LEU A 88 -6.34 0.86 -4.12
N GLY A 89 -5.91 -0.35 -3.77
CA GLY A 89 -4.80 -1.07 -4.39
C GLY A 89 -3.42 -0.45 -4.13
N LEU A 90 -3.31 0.47 -3.18
CA LEU A 90 -2.08 1.20 -2.84
C LEU A 90 -1.22 0.41 -1.83
N HIS A 91 -0.91 -0.86 -2.15
CA HIS A 91 -0.24 -1.78 -1.22
C HIS A 91 1.15 -1.27 -0.79
N PHE A 92 1.86 -0.55 -1.66
CA PHE A 92 3.13 0.08 -1.29
C PHE A 92 2.94 1.15 -0.21
N GLU A 93 1.93 2.00 -0.33
CA GLU A 93 1.60 3.00 0.67
C GLU A 93 1.08 2.37 1.97
N VAL A 94 0.35 1.25 1.90
CA VAL A 94 0.00 0.44 3.08
C VAL A 94 1.26 0.01 3.81
N HIS A 95 2.25 -0.55 3.10
CA HIS A 95 3.53 -0.93 3.68
C HIS A 95 4.18 0.25 4.41
N GLU A 96 4.33 1.38 3.73
CA GLU A 96 5.05 2.55 4.27
C GLU A 96 4.37 3.17 5.48
N ILE A 97 3.05 3.37 5.46
CA ILE A 97 2.32 3.98 6.58
C ILE A 97 2.31 3.04 7.80
N LEU A 98 2.08 1.74 7.59
CA LEU A 98 2.11 0.79 8.70
C LEU A 98 3.52 0.59 9.26
N GLU A 99 4.57 0.70 8.44
CA GLU A 99 5.96 0.63 8.91
C GLU A 99 6.30 1.76 9.88
N GLN A 100 5.82 2.98 9.62
CA GLN A 100 5.99 4.11 10.53
C GLN A 100 5.35 3.86 11.91
N ALA A 101 4.15 3.28 11.94
CA ALA A 101 3.49 2.89 13.19
C ALA A 101 4.21 1.70 13.87
N TRP A 102 4.66 0.73 13.07
CA TRP A 102 5.38 -0.45 13.54
C TRP A 102 6.69 -0.12 14.27
N HIS A 103 7.41 0.92 13.84
CA HIS A 103 8.61 1.39 14.51
C HIS A 103 8.35 1.81 15.97
N ARG A 104 7.15 2.33 16.26
CA ARG A 104 6.75 2.83 17.59
C ARG A 104 6.03 1.75 18.41
N ALA A 105 5.44 0.76 17.76
CA ALA A 105 4.71 -0.32 18.42
C ALA A 105 5.61 -1.29 19.19
N GLN A 106 5.02 -1.98 20.17
CA GLN A 106 5.65 -3.03 20.96
C GLN A 106 4.73 -4.25 21.12
N GLY A 107 5.30 -5.37 21.59
CA GLY A 107 4.55 -6.58 21.91
C GLY A 107 3.67 -7.09 20.75
N THR A 108 2.43 -7.46 21.08
CA THR A 108 1.45 -8.02 20.14
C THR A 108 1.09 -7.07 19.01
N GLU A 109 0.99 -5.76 19.28
CA GLU A 109 0.69 -4.76 18.26
C GLU A 109 1.80 -4.70 17.21
N LYS A 110 3.07 -4.71 17.64
CA LYS A 110 4.21 -4.73 16.72
C LYS A 110 4.20 -5.98 15.83
N ALA A 111 3.91 -7.14 16.40
CA ALA A 111 3.81 -8.39 15.64
C ALA A 111 2.68 -8.32 14.61
N PHE A 112 1.52 -7.80 15.01
CA PHE A 112 0.35 -7.64 14.14
C PHE A 112 0.63 -6.67 12.98
N LEU A 113 1.16 -5.47 13.26
CA LEU A 113 1.52 -4.51 12.22
C LEU A 113 2.55 -5.10 11.26
N GLN A 114 3.53 -5.86 11.75
CA GLN A 114 4.48 -6.56 10.89
C GLN A 114 3.81 -7.56 9.96
N ALA A 115 2.77 -8.25 10.44
CA ALA A 115 2.01 -9.19 9.63
C ALA A 115 1.21 -8.48 8.53
N MET A 116 0.60 -7.33 8.84
CA MET A 116 -0.07 -6.48 7.85
C MET A 116 0.89 -5.92 6.80
N ILE A 117 2.08 -5.46 7.23
CA ILE A 117 3.15 -5.00 6.32
C ILE A 117 3.58 -6.14 5.38
N ARG A 118 3.73 -7.36 5.90
CA ARG A 118 4.03 -8.54 5.08
C ARG A 118 2.90 -8.86 4.11
N ALA A 119 1.64 -8.76 4.54
CA ALA A 119 0.47 -8.98 3.68
C ALA A 119 0.42 -7.97 2.53
N ALA A 120 0.70 -6.69 2.78
CA ALA A 120 0.87 -5.70 1.72
C ALA A 120 2.03 -6.06 0.78
N GLY A 121 3.15 -6.53 1.36
CA GLY A 121 4.30 -7.07 0.64
C GLY A 121 3.98 -8.21 -0.33
N VAL A 122 3.01 -9.08 -0.01
CA VAL A 122 2.54 -10.16 -0.90
C VAL A 122 2.07 -9.57 -2.23
N TYR A 123 1.19 -8.57 -2.18
CA TYR A 123 0.60 -7.97 -3.38
C TYR A 123 1.58 -7.08 -4.13
N ILE A 124 2.49 -6.39 -3.42
CA ILE A 124 3.61 -5.68 -4.07
C ILE A 124 4.50 -6.67 -4.84
N LYS A 125 4.83 -7.83 -4.26
CA LYS A 125 5.70 -8.81 -4.94
C LYS A 125 5.00 -9.53 -6.08
N ARG A 126 3.71 -9.83 -5.90
CA ARG A 126 2.86 -10.44 -6.93
C ARG A 126 2.78 -9.58 -8.19
N GLU A 127 2.57 -8.27 -8.05
CA GLU A 127 2.43 -7.32 -9.17
C GLU A 127 3.60 -7.41 -10.17
N TYR A 128 4.80 -7.78 -9.70
CA TYR A 128 6.02 -7.89 -10.50
C TYR A 128 6.51 -9.32 -10.71
N GLY A 129 5.68 -10.32 -10.43
CA GLY A 129 5.96 -11.73 -10.73
C GLY A 129 6.94 -12.43 -9.78
N PHE A 130 7.14 -11.93 -8.57
CA PHE A 130 8.05 -12.53 -7.58
C PHE A 130 7.37 -13.66 -6.78
N VAL A 131 7.00 -14.75 -7.45
CA VAL A 131 6.22 -15.89 -6.93
C VAL A 131 6.75 -16.44 -5.59
N ASP A 132 8.05 -16.77 -5.50
CA ASP A 132 8.61 -17.35 -4.27
C ASP A 132 8.55 -16.39 -3.08
N ALA A 133 8.77 -15.10 -3.32
CA ALA A 133 8.70 -14.06 -2.30
C ALA A 133 7.26 -13.86 -1.81
N THR A 134 6.30 -13.89 -2.73
CA THR A 134 4.86 -13.83 -2.45
C THR A 134 4.43 -14.94 -1.50
N ALA A 135 4.77 -16.21 -1.79
CA ALA A 135 4.46 -17.33 -0.90
C ALA A 135 5.12 -17.21 0.48
N GLN A 136 6.40 -16.82 0.52
CA GLN A 136 7.12 -16.72 1.78
C GLN A 136 6.54 -15.63 2.70
N LEU A 137 6.15 -14.48 2.13
CA LEU A 137 5.52 -13.40 2.90
C LEU A 137 4.16 -13.81 3.44
N ALA A 138 3.33 -14.45 2.61
CA ALA A 138 2.01 -14.94 3.00
C ALA A 138 2.10 -15.95 4.16
N ALA A 139 3.01 -16.94 4.04
CA ALA A 139 3.24 -17.95 5.08
C ALA A 139 3.68 -17.34 6.43
N LYS A 140 4.42 -16.22 6.40
CA LYS A 140 4.85 -15.49 7.61
C LYS A 140 3.78 -14.56 8.18
N ALA A 141 2.87 -14.06 7.35
CA ALA A 141 1.80 -13.16 7.77
C ALA A 141 0.62 -13.93 8.38
N LEU A 142 0.17 -14.99 7.69
CA LEU A 142 -1.05 -15.73 7.99
C LEU A 142 -1.21 -16.15 9.48
N PRO A 143 -0.25 -16.83 10.14
CA PRO A 143 -0.46 -17.27 11.52
C PRO A 143 -0.62 -16.11 12.51
N VAL A 144 0.05 -14.97 12.25
CA VAL A 144 -0.05 -13.80 13.12
C VAL A 144 -1.36 -13.06 12.89
N LEU A 145 -1.82 -12.95 11.65
CA LEU A 145 -3.13 -12.38 11.32
C LEU A 145 -4.26 -13.21 11.94
N ASP A 146 -4.17 -14.55 11.86
CA ASP A 146 -5.15 -15.46 12.43
C ASP A 146 -5.20 -15.39 13.97
N ALA A 147 -4.05 -15.25 14.62
CA ALA A 147 -3.98 -15.03 16.06
C ALA A 147 -4.50 -13.66 16.51
N ASN A 148 -4.67 -12.71 15.60
CA ASN A 148 -5.07 -11.32 15.89
C ASN A 148 -6.34 -10.89 15.13
N ARG A 149 -7.22 -11.85 14.79
CA ARG A 149 -8.46 -11.60 14.03
C ARG A 149 -9.31 -10.48 14.61
N ASP A 150 -9.41 -10.38 15.94
CA ASP A 150 -10.24 -9.38 16.61
C ASP A 150 -9.82 -7.94 16.26
N ARG A 151 -8.52 -7.72 15.96
CA ARG A 151 -8.02 -6.40 15.53
C ARG A 151 -8.49 -6.03 14.13
N LEU A 152 -8.59 -7.01 13.24
CA LEU A 152 -9.17 -6.81 11.90
C LEU A 152 -10.69 -6.69 11.99
N ALA A 153 -11.32 -7.48 12.86
CA ALA A 153 -12.77 -7.51 13.07
C ALA A 153 -13.36 -6.17 13.51
N ALA A 154 -12.53 -5.28 14.08
CA ALA A 154 -12.91 -3.91 14.38
C ALA A 154 -13.30 -3.09 13.13
N TYR A 155 -12.82 -3.48 11.94
CA TYR A 155 -12.99 -2.70 10.70
C TYR A 155 -13.50 -3.52 9.50
N THR A 156 -13.22 -4.83 9.45
CA THR A 156 -13.52 -5.71 8.31
C THR A 156 -13.78 -7.14 8.78
N ASP A 157 -14.44 -7.95 7.98
CA ASP A 157 -14.41 -9.41 8.14
C ASP A 157 -12.95 -9.92 7.97
N PRO A 158 -12.31 -10.48 9.02
CA PRO A 158 -10.94 -10.98 8.95
C PRO A 158 -10.77 -12.11 7.94
N GLN A 159 -11.83 -12.90 7.69
CA GLN A 159 -11.75 -14.07 6.82
C GLN A 159 -11.34 -13.70 5.40
N ARG A 160 -11.73 -12.51 4.92
CA ARG A 160 -11.36 -12.02 3.59
C ARG A 160 -9.84 -11.97 3.40
N LEU A 161 -9.12 -11.41 4.37
CA LEU A 161 -7.66 -11.31 4.30
C LEU A 161 -7.00 -12.67 4.56
N LEU A 162 -7.51 -13.46 5.51
CA LEU A 162 -6.95 -14.77 5.82
C LEU A 162 -7.04 -15.74 4.64
N GLU A 163 -8.18 -15.75 3.93
CA GLU A 163 -8.36 -16.57 2.74
C GLU A 163 -7.41 -16.13 1.62
N ALA A 164 -7.29 -14.83 1.40
CA ALA A 164 -6.38 -14.31 0.38
C ALA A 164 -4.90 -14.60 0.69
N MET A 165 -4.52 -14.70 1.97
CA MET A 165 -3.18 -15.15 2.36
C MET A 165 -2.95 -16.67 2.15
N ARG A 166 -4.01 -17.48 2.11
CA ARG A 166 -3.92 -18.90 1.68
C ARG A 166 -3.77 -19.03 0.17
N HIS A 167 -4.31 -18.07 -0.57
CA HIS A 167 -4.27 -18.00 -2.03
C HIS A 167 -3.56 -16.72 -2.52
N PRO A 168 -2.26 -16.52 -2.17
CA PRO A 168 -1.57 -15.23 -2.38
C PRO A 168 -1.27 -14.89 -3.86
N TRP A 169 -1.70 -15.76 -4.77
CA TRP A 169 -1.60 -15.62 -6.22
C TRP A 169 -2.81 -14.89 -6.82
N GLU A 170 -3.91 -14.80 -6.07
CA GLU A 170 -5.12 -14.11 -6.49
C GLU A 170 -5.00 -12.60 -6.30
N ASP A 171 -5.95 -11.86 -6.87
CA ASP A 171 -6.00 -10.41 -6.67
C ASP A 171 -6.27 -10.08 -5.19
N ALA A 172 -5.81 -8.90 -4.77
CA ALA A 172 -6.04 -8.44 -3.40
C ALA A 172 -7.55 -8.32 -3.16
N PRO A 173 -8.08 -8.87 -2.04
CA PRO A 173 -9.48 -8.72 -1.71
C PRO A 173 -9.74 -7.25 -1.34
N ARG A 174 -10.99 -6.80 -1.56
CA ARG A 174 -11.47 -5.60 -0.87
C ARG A 174 -11.83 -5.96 0.55
N LEU A 175 -11.32 -5.20 1.51
CA LEU A 175 -11.48 -5.43 2.93
C LEU A 175 -12.64 -4.59 3.49
N LEU A 176 -12.82 -3.34 3.04
CA LEU A 176 -13.86 -2.44 3.58
C LEU A 176 -15.20 -2.49 2.83
N ALA A 177 -15.32 -3.34 1.81
CA ALA A 177 -16.49 -3.47 0.94
C ALA A 177 -17.70 -4.18 1.56
#